data_AF-A0A9P0M6V3-F1
#
_entry.id   AF-A0A9P0M6V3-F1
#
_cell.length_a   1.000
_cell.length_b   1.000
_cell.length_c   1.000
_cell.angle_alpha   90.00
_cell.angle_beta   90.00
_cell.angle_gamma   90.00
#
_symmetry.space_group_name_H-M   'P 1'
#
loop_
_entity.id
_entity.type
_entity.pdbx_description
1 polymer ?
#
loop_
_entity_poly.entity_id
_entity_poly.type
_entity_poly.pdbx_seq_one_letter_code
_entity_poly.pdbx_strand_id
1 'polypeptide(L)'
;MTSEDVNYLKENLGIPLTLALAEITTVQPKDPIHYLGHWLFKYRYNQEMSDIQTIEINQLCEERDRIARERWHKFIEEEARTAVIDMILRAEEQATRNEWIRIQRELEEEEEHEERLADGATDVFV
;
A
#
# COMPACT_ATOMS: atom_id res chain seq x y z
N MET A 1 52.89 -7.44 22.67
CA MET A 1 51.62 -7.27 21.95
C MET A 1 51.17 -8.67 21.59
N THR A 2 50.11 -9.15 22.21
CA THR A 2 49.60 -10.50 21.96
C THR A 2 49.01 -10.56 20.55
N SER A 3 48.77 -11.77 20.02
CA SER A 3 48.09 -11.91 18.72
C SER A 3 46.73 -11.22 18.70
N GLU A 4 46.07 -11.12 19.85
CA GLU A 4 44.74 -10.51 20.01
C GLU A 4 44.80 -8.99 19.90
N ASP A 5 45.79 -8.34 20.55
CA ASP A 5 45.99 -6.89 20.46
C ASP A 5 46.20 -6.44 19.00
N VAL A 6 47.00 -7.20 18.24
CA VAL A 6 47.28 -6.90 16.83
C VAL A 6 46.02 -7.03 15.97
N ASN A 7 45.21 -8.06 16.22
CA ASN A 7 43.96 -8.26 15.48
C ASN A 7 42.95 -7.17 15.80
N TYR A 8 42.79 -6.82 17.08
CA TYR A 8 41.89 -5.75 17.52
C TYR A 8 42.26 -4.41 16.86
N LEU A 9 43.54 -4.06 16.82
CA LEU A 9 44.01 -2.83 16.17
C LEU A 9 43.79 -2.87 14.65
N LYS A 10 44.02 -4.00 14.00
CA LYS A 10 43.79 -4.14 12.56
C LYS A 10 42.31 -3.98 12.21
N GLU A 11 41.43 -4.59 12.98
CA GLU A 11 39.97 -4.54 12.74
C GLU A 11 39.42 -3.13 12.96
N ASN A 12 39.80 -2.48 14.06
CA ASN A 12 39.20 -1.19 14.44
C ASN A 12 39.92 0.03 13.85
N LEU A 13 41.24 -0.04 13.69
CA LEU A 13 42.08 1.09 13.27
C LEU A 13 42.75 0.90 11.91
N GLY A 14 42.76 -0.31 11.34
CA GLY A 14 43.44 -0.59 10.07
C GLY A 14 42.95 0.29 8.93
N ILE A 15 41.63 0.31 8.70
CA ILE A 15 41.00 1.12 7.65
C ILE A 15 41.18 2.63 7.92
N PRO A 16 40.77 3.19 9.07
CA PRO A 16 40.85 4.63 9.27
C PRO A 16 42.30 5.14 9.28
N LEU A 17 43.27 4.40 9.81
CA LEU A 17 44.68 4.81 9.73
C LEU A 17 45.20 4.78 8.29
N THR A 18 44.86 3.77 7.50
CA THR A 18 45.30 3.68 6.10
C THR A 18 44.79 4.87 5.29
N LEU A 19 43.50 5.19 5.44
CA LEU A 19 42.88 6.32 4.76
C LEU A 19 43.46 7.67 5.25
N ALA A 20 43.61 7.84 6.56
CA ALA A 20 44.18 9.06 7.12
C ALA A 20 45.62 9.30 6.63
N LEU A 21 46.45 8.26 6.60
CA LEU A 21 47.83 8.36 6.13
C LEU A 21 47.91 8.66 4.62
N ALA A 22 47.02 8.07 3.81
CA ALA A 22 46.92 8.40 2.40
C ALA A 22 46.54 9.88 2.18
N GLU A 23 45.64 10.42 3.02
CA GLU A 23 45.27 11.82 2.96
C GLU A 23 46.40 12.74 3.45
N ILE A 24 47.04 12.42 4.57
CA ILE A 24 48.16 13.19 5.13
C ILE A 24 49.34 13.26 4.16
N THR A 25 49.67 12.17 3.47
CA THR A 25 50.74 12.16 2.45
C THR A 25 50.43 13.06 1.25
N THR A 26 49.14 13.23 0.95
CA THR A 26 48.65 14.11 -0.13
C THR A 26 48.59 15.58 0.30
N VAL A 27 48.00 15.85 1.47
CA VAL A 27 47.78 17.21 2.00
C VAL A 27 49.05 17.83 2.58
N GLN A 28 49.97 17.01 3.09
CA GLN A 28 51.19 17.41 3.78
C GLN A 28 50.97 18.53 4.81
N PRO A 29 50.10 18.29 5.82
CA PRO A 29 49.80 19.29 6.85
C PRO A 29 51.06 19.64 7.65
N LYS A 30 51.14 20.89 8.10
CA LYS A 30 52.26 21.39 8.92
C LYS A 30 52.45 20.60 10.22
N ASP A 31 51.37 20.07 10.79
CA ASP A 31 51.38 19.16 11.93
C ASP A 31 50.58 17.89 11.60
N PRO A 32 51.25 16.83 11.10
CA PRO A 32 50.61 15.57 10.73
C PRO A 32 49.97 14.81 11.88
N ILE A 33 50.52 14.93 13.11
CA ILE A 33 50.00 14.22 14.28
C ILE A 33 48.69 14.88 14.71
N HIS A 34 48.66 16.20 14.77
CA HIS A 34 47.43 16.94 15.08
C HIS A 34 46.36 16.72 14.01
N TYR A 35 46.74 16.73 12.73
CA TYR A 35 45.81 16.45 11.62
C TYR A 35 45.20 15.05 11.73
N LEU A 36 46.02 14.03 12.02
CA LEU A 36 45.56 12.66 12.20
C LEU A 36 44.50 12.56 13.30
N GLY A 37 44.70 13.23 14.44
CA GLY A 37 43.73 13.25 15.53
C GLY A 37 42.36 13.80 15.10
N HIS A 38 42.35 14.93 14.40
CA HIS A 38 41.11 15.51 13.84
C HIS A 38 40.46 14.61 12.79
N TRP A 39 41.28 13.98 11.92
CA TRP A 39 40.79 13.09 10.89
C TRP A 39 40.09 11.87 11.49
N LEU A 40 40.72 11.22 12.48
CA LEU A 40 40.15 10.04 13.15
C LEU A 40 38.86 10.39 13.91
N PHE A 41 38.82 11.56 14.57
CA PHE A 41 37.61 12.04 15.22
C PHE A 41 36.46 12.24 14.21
N LYS A 42 36.75 12.90 13.10
CA LYS A 42 35.78 13.11 12.01
C LYS A 42 35.32 11.77 11.41
N TYR A 43 36.22 10.82 11.20
CA TYR A 43 35.88 9.50 10.69
C TYR A 43 34.87 8.79 11.60
N ARG A 44 35.12 8.78 12.91
CA ARG A 44 34.21 8.17 13.89
C ARG A 44 32.85 8.88 13.91
N TYR A 45 32.84 10.21 13.94
CA TYR A 45 31.61 11.01 13.89
C TYR A 45 30.77 10.71 12.64
N ASN A 46 31.42 10.59 11.48
CA ASN A 46 30.73 10.29 10.23
C ASN A 46 30.12 8.88 10.22
N GLN A 47 30.79 7.90 10.83
CA GLN A 47 30.24 6.55 10.98
C GLN A 47 28.97 6.57 11.84
N GLU A 48 29.03 7.22 13.01
CA GLU A 48 27.88 7.35 13.90
C GLU A 48 26.71 8.09 13.23
N MET A 49 27.00 9.15 12.48
CA MET A 49 25.97 9.88 11.73
C MET A 49 25.37 9.03 10.60
N SER A 50 26.17 8.22 9.91
CA SER A 50 25.68 7.29 8.88
C SER A 50 24.75 6.23 9.47
N ASP A 51 25.08 5.71 10.65
CA ASP A 51 24.24 4.74 11.35
C ASP A 51 22.89 5.35 11.74
N ILE A 52 22.89 6.57 12.30
CA ILE A 52 21.68 7.32 12.65
C ILE A 52 20.83 7.55 11.40
N GLN A 53 21.42 8.04 10.30
CA GLN A 53 20.72 8.28 9.04
C GLN A 53 20.10 6.99 8.48
N THR A 54 20.82 5.87 8.57
CA THR A 54 20.31 4.57 8.12
C THR A 54 19.08 4.15 8.92
N ILE A 55 19.10 4.34 10.24
CA ILE A 55 17.97 4.05 11.12
C ILE A 55 16.77 4.94 10.76
N GLU A 56 16.98 6.26 10.61
CA GLU A 56 15.92 7.21 10.25
C GLU A 56 15.29 6.87 8.89
N ILE A 57 16.09 6.57 7.88
CA ILE A 57 15.61 6.18 6.55
C ILE A 57 14.79 4.90 6.62
N ASN A 58 15.25 3.89 7.38
CA ASN A 58 14.53 2.64 7.54
C ASN A 58 13.15 2.87 8.19
N GLN A 59 13.09 3.69 9.25
CA GLN A 59 11.83 4.04 9.91
C GLN A 59 10.86 4.75 8.95
N LEU A 60 11.36 5.70 8.16
CA LEU A 60 10.54 6.40 7.17
C LEU A 60 10.01 5.47 6.07
N CYS A 61 10.85 4.53 5.60
CA CYS A 61 10.44 3.52 4.62
C CYS A 61 9.35 2.60 5.17
N GLU A 62 9.53 2.08 6.39
CA GLU A 62 8.54 1.22 7.05
C GLU A 62 7.20 1.93 7.22
N GLU A 63 7.21 3.19 7.63
CA GLU A 63 6.01 4.00 7.81
C GLU A 63 5.29 4.26 6.48
N ARG A 64 6.05 4.62 5.44
CA ARG A 64 5.49 4.82 4.09
C ARG A 64 4.84 3.55 3.57
N ASP A 65 5.49 2.41 3.75
CA ASP A 65 4.99 1.12 3.29
C ASP A 65 3.75 0.70 4.10
N ARG A 66 3.70 1.01 5.40
CA ARG A 66 2.50 0.83 6.22
C ARG A 66 1.32 1.64 5.68
N ILE A 67 1.51 2.94 5.44
CA ILE A 67 0.47 3.82 4.90
C ILE A 67 0.01 3.33 3.51
N ALA A 68 0.93 2.90 2.66
CA ALA A 68 0.59 2.36 1.34
C ALA A 68 -0.28 1.10 1.44
N ARG A 69 0.06 0.17 2.35
CA ARG A 69 -0.74 -1.03 2.60
C ARG A 69 -2.13 -0.68 3.11
N GLU A 70 -2.25 0.24 4.06
CA GLU A 70 -3.56 0.66 4.59
C GLU A 70 -4.43 1.31 3.52
N ARG A 71 -3.85 2.18 2.68
CA ARG A 71 -4.56 2.79 1.55
C ARG A 71 -5.03 1.73 0.55
N TRP A 72 -4.19 0.76 0.24
CA TRP A 72 -4.55 -0.34 -0.65
C TRP A 72 -5.71 -1.17 -0.08
N HIS A 73 -5.65 -1.53 1.19
CA HIS A 73 -6.73 -2.29 1.83
C HIS A 73 -8.06 -1.52 1.81
N LYS A 74 -8.04 -0.23 2.14
CA LYS A 74 -9.23 0.62 2.08
C LYS A 74 -9.80 0.72 0.67
N PHE A 75 -8.94 0.90 -0.32
CA PHE A 75 -9.36 0.96 -1.73
C PHE A 75 -10.10 -0.31 -2.16
N ILE A 76 -9.53 -1.49 -1.86
CA ILE A 76 -10.13 -2.77 -2.20
C ILE A 76 -11.45 -2.99 -1.45
N GLU A 77 -11.51 -2.60 -0.17
CA GLU A 77 -12.73 -2.68 0.62
C GLU A 77 -13.85 -1.78 0.04
N GLU A 78 -13.53 -0.54 -0.33
CA GLU A 78 -14.46 0.38 -0.97
C GLU A 78 -14.94 -0.14 -2.32
N GLU A 79 -14.03 -0.64 -3.16
CA GLU A 79 -14.37 -1.22 -4.47
C GLU A 79 -15.31 -2.43 -4.32
N ALA A 80 -15.02 -3.32 -3.36
CA ALA A 80 -15.89 -4.46 -3.06
C ALA A 80 -17.28 -4.01 -2.57
N ARG A 81 -17.35 -2.99 -1.70
CA ARG A 81 -18.64 -2.42 -1.25
C ARG A 81 -19.44 -1.86 -2.42
N THR A 82 -18.80 -1.10 -3.31
CA THR A 82 -19.46 -0.54 -4.50
C THR A 82 -19.99 -1.65 -5.41
N ALA A 83 -19.21 -2.71 -5.65
CA ALA A 83 -19.65 -3.84 -6.46
C ALA A 83 -20.86 -4.57 -5.87
N VAL A 84 -20.90 -4.75 -4.55
CA VAL A 84 -22.06 -5.35 -3.85
C VAL A 84 -23.30 -4.47 -3.99
N ILE A 85 -23.17 -3.15 -3.82
CA ILE A 85 -24.30 -2.22 -3.98
C ILE A 85 -24.86 -2.27 -5.40
N ASP A 86 -23.99 -2.24 -6.42
CA ASP A 86 -24.41 -2.35 -7.83
C ASP A 86 -25.14 -3.67 -8.10
N MET A 87 -24.66 -4.78 -7.53
CA MET A 87 -25.34 -6.07 -7.65
C MET A 87 -26.74 -6.06 -7.02
N ILE A 88 -26.90 -5.46 -5.84
CA ILE A 88 -28.19 -5.34 -5.16
C ILE A 88 -29.16 -4.50 -5.99
N LEU A 89 -28.72 -3.32 -6.46
CA LEU A 89 -29.55 -2.43 -7.28
C LEU A 89 -30.05 -3.13 -8.55
N ARG A 90 -29.18 -3.85 -9.26
CA ARG A 90 -29.58 -4.63 -10.45
C ARG A 90 -30.57 -5.74 -10.13
N ALA A 91 -30.40 -6.41 -8.98
CA ALA A 91 -31.32 -7.45 -8.55
C ALA A 91 -32.70 -6.89 -8.19
N GLU A 92 -32.75 -5.75 -7.50
CA GLU A 92 -33.99 -5.04 -7.16
C GLU A 92 -34.71 -4.57 -8.42
N GLU A 93 -34.00 -3.91 -9.36
CA GLU A 93 -34.57 -3.49 -10.64
C GLU A 93 -35.17 -4.67 -11.41
N GLN A 94 -34.47 -5.81 -11.44
CA GLN A 94 -34.96 -7.01 -12.09
C GLN A 94 -36.19 -7.59 -11.38
N ALA A 95 -36.21 -7.58 -10.04
CA ALA A 95 -37.35 -8.03 -9.26
C ALA A 95 -38.58 -7.15 -9.52
N THR A 96 -38.44 -5.82 -9.46
CA THR A 96 -39.53 -4.88 -9.77
C THR A 96 -40.03 -5.04 -11.21
N ARG A 97 -39.13 -5.24 -12.17
CA ARG A 97 -39.51 -5.52 -13.57
C ARG A 97 -40.30 -6.81 -13.70
N ASN A 98 -39.86 -7.87 -13.04
CA ASN A 98 -40.54 -9.17 -13.05
C ASN A 98 -41.93 -9.08 -12.39
N GLU A 99 -42.06 -8.36 -11.27
CA GLU A 99 -43.35 -8.11 -10.63
C GLU A 99 -44.28 -7.33 -11.53
N TRP A 100 -43.77 -6.32 -12.23
CA TRP A 100 -44.62 -5.52 -13.13
C TRP A 100 -45.13 -6.35 -14.32
N ILE A 101 -44.27 -7.18 -14.91
CA ILE A 101 -44.66 -8.14 -15.95
C ILE A 101 -45.72 -9.12 -15.42
N ARG A 102 -45.58 -9.60 -14.17
CA ARG A 102 -46.57 -10.50 -13.57
C ARG A 102 -47.94 -9.83 -13.47
N ILE A 103 -48.00 -8.63 -12.93
CA ILE A 103 -49.26 -7.88 -12.78
C ILE A 103 -49.88 -7.57 -14.14
N GLN A 104 -49.08 -7.17 -15.15
CA GLN A 104 -49.62 -6.93 -16.50
C GLN A 104 -50.28 -8.18 -17.08
N ARG A 105 -49.66 -9.36 -16.93
CA ARG A 105 -50.26 -10.62 -17.40
C ARG A 105 -51.55 -10.96 -16.64
N GLU A 106 -51.55 -10.78 -15.32
CA GLU A 106 -52.75 -11.00 -14.50
C GLU A 106 -53.90 -10.10 -14.98
N LEU A 107 -53.63 -8.82 -15.29
CA LEU A 107 -54.61 -7.88 -15.83
C LEU A 107 -55.09 -8.28 -17.24
N GLU A 108 -54.18 -8.68 -18.14
CA GLU A 108 -54.52 -9.15 -19.49
C GLU A 108 -55.41 -10.42 -19.42
N GLU A 109 -55.08 -11.37 -18.54
CA GLU A 109 -55.88 -12.58 -18.32
C GLU A 109 -57.27 -12.25 -17.73
N GLU A 110 -57.38 -11.26 -16.84
CA GLU A 110 -58.65 -10.78 -16.31
C GLU A 110 -59.50 -10.09 -17.38
N GLU A 111 -58.90 -9.21 -18.20
CA GLU A 111 -59.58 -8.55 -19.32
C GLU A 111 -60.09 -9.57 -20.36
N GLU A 112 -59.26 -10.54 -20.75
CA GLU A 112 -59.67 -11.63 -21.66
C GLU A 112 -60.79 -12.48 -21.04
N HIS A 113 -60.74 -12.73 -19.73
CA HIS A 113 -61.79 -13.48 -19.04
C HIS A 113 -63.12 -12.69 -19.00
N GLU A 114 -63.08 -11.39 -18.74
CA GLU A 114 -64.26 -10.50 -18.80
C GLU A 114 -64.84 -10.42 -20.21
N GLU A 115 -64.00 -10.27 -21.24
CA GLU A 115 -64.43 -10.22 -22.64
C GLU A 115 -65.12 -11.53 -23.07
N ARG A 116 -64.56 -12.68 -22.67
CA ARG A 116 -65.19 -14.00 -22.92
C ARG A 116 -66.53 -14.18 -22.22
N LEU A 117 -66.71 -13.62 -21.03
CA LEU A 117 -68.00 -13.62 -20.33
C LEU A 117 -69.02 -12.71 -21.02
N ALA A 118 -68.59 -11.56 -21.54
CA ALA A 118 -69.44 -10.63 -22.29
C ALA A 118 -69.90 -11.22 -23.65
N ASP A 119 -69.00 -11.85 -24.40
CA ASP A 119 -69.33 -12.51 -25.66
C ASP A 119 -70.24 -13.74 -25.44
N GLY A 120 -69.98 -14.54 -24.41
CA GLY A 120 -70.83 -15.69 -24.04
C GLY A 120 -72.23 -15.31 -23.55
N ALA A 121 -72.41 -14.13 -22.93
CA ALA A 121 -73.72 -13.62 -22.55
C ALA A 121 -74.54 -13.10 -23.74
N THR A 122 -73.86 -12.69 -24.83
CA THR A 122 -74.49 -12.18 -26.04
C THR A 122 -75.05 -13.33 -26.91
N ASP A 123 -74.44 -14.50 -26.87
CA ASP A 123 -74.85 -15.70 -27.64
C ASP A 123 -76.03 -16.49 -27.01
N VAL A 124 -76.46 -16.13 -25.79
CA VAL A 124 -77.64 -16.72 -25.10
C VAL A 124 -78.93 -15.92 -25.36
N PHE A 125 -78.84 -14.74 -26.00
CA PHE A 125 -79.97 -13.84 -26.26
C PHE A 125 -80.36 -13.68 -27.75
N VAL A 126 -79.99 -14.64 -28.61
CA VAL A 126 -80.47 -14.77 -30.01
C VAL A 126 -81.21 -16.10 -30.19
#